data_AF-A0A821QUV0-F1
#
_entry.id   AF-A0A821QUV0-F1
#
_cell.length_a   1.000
_cell.length_b   1.000
_cell.length_c   1.000
_cell.angle_alpha   90.00
_cell.angle_beta   90.00
_cell.angle_gamma   90.00
#
_symmetry.space_group_name_H-M   'P 1'
#
loop_
_entity.id
_entity.type
_entity.pdbx_description
1 polymer ?
#
loop_
_entity_poly.entity_id
_entity_poly.type
_entity_poly.pdbx_seq_one_letter_code
_entity_poly.pdbx_strand_id
1 'polypeptide(L)'
;MALSNHVAFYQAGENPHGDVLVLIRKDIPATRVSCSLPNVCVIDLLLSEPTRLVAIFAPESKTWRWSELTNLTNNRCIIMGDFNVDIEKDGEKGDQLLEWIDSCHLRPVVPDSNTSLRSNRTIDYALTTGIDLTIQTYEEITNSDHKPLIGIFTDNDAKKLDGITNMSKELILYHYPQSTFAEKVRMAMGLKKLKWFSVITNRIPPRPHLDFLTGGYRRIPVLQVGADMYCDTHLILRTLDRLRPDSPSFFSNRLTQPLCWWWDKAIFEELLRLRVGLHGDKLPKEWLSDRQKFAPQITFTKADNEKDIPLTVQRINAHLAWLTNMLDDGRMFLLGDSMPSAFDITAYHLLWFIKVNFENETKDFFPELSQPRLVSWFQRIATLGHGTSIDITAEEAFKIAKQVEPSEPNYIDNKRNSKWHKGQCLQVLPNDMGREPVQGTFIAADDYEIVLRRSNESIGNINVHFPRAGFDITEIK
;
A
#
# COMPACT_ATOMS: atom_id res chain seq x y z
N MET A 1 -14.67 44.30 -14.20
CA MET A 1 -14.72 43.21 -15.20
C MET A 1 -14.05 41.90 -14.75
N ALA A 2 -13.20 41.86 -13.70
CA ALA A 2 -12.46 40.64 -13.31
C ALA A 2 -13.23 39.62 -12.42
N LEU A 3 -14.34 40.01 -11.78
CA LEU A 3 -15.07 39.15 -10.84
C LEU A 3 -16.12 38.22 -11.48
N SER A 4 -16.42 38.38 -12.77
CA SER A 4 -17.43 37.56 -13.47
C SER A 4 -17.09 36.06 -13.53
N ASN A 5 -15.83 35.70 -13.32
CA ASN A 5 -15.33 34.34 -13.35
C ASN A 5 -15.32 33.65 -11.97
N HIS A 6 -15.95 34.24 -10.95
CA HIS A 6 -16.01 33.69 -9.60
C HIS A 6 -17.45 33.36 -9.16
N VAL A 7 -17.56 32.41 -8.23
CA VAL A 7 -18.74 32.09 -7.43
C VAL A 7 -18.51 32.68 -6.04
N ALA A 8 -19.52 33.38 -5.53
CA ALA A 8 -19.47 34.01 -4.21
C ALA A 8 -20.17 33.14 -3.16
N PHE A 9 -19.47 32.87 -2.06
CA PHE A 9 -20.00 32.25 -0.85
C PHE A 9 -19.95 33.30 0.26
N TYR A 10 -21.12 33.64 0.79
CA TYR A 10 -21.27 34.72 1.77
C TYR A 10 -21.76 34.15 3.10
N GLN A 11 -21.26 34.71 4.20
CA GLN A 11 -21.78 34.51 5.54
C GLN A 11 -21.89 35.87 6.24
N ALA A 12 -23.08 36.18 6.75
CA ALA A 12 -23.30 37.40 7.53
C ALA A 12 -22.54 37.33 8.87
N GLY A 13 -21.94 38.46 9.24
CA GLY A 13 -21.36 38.67 10.56
C GLY A 13 -22.39 39.13 11.59
N GLU A 14 -21.96 39.19 12.85
CA GLU A 14 -22.77 39.77 13.93
C GLU A 14 -22.85 41.30 13.87
N ASN A 15 -21.87 41.94 13.21
CA ASN A 15 -21.75 43.39 13.09
C ASN A 15 -21.76 43.83 11.61
N PRO A 16 -22.13 45.09 11.28
CA PRO A 16 -22.23 45.58 9.90
C PRO A 16 -20.96 45.49 9.04
N HIS A 17 -19.80 45.26 9.68
CA HIS A 17 -18.50 45.16 9.04
C HIS A 17 -17.85 43.78 9.21
N GLY A 18 -18.58 42.78 9.73
CA GLY A 18 -18.03 41.47 10.08
C GLY A 18 -18.38 40.34 9.11
N ASP A 19 -18.89 40.67 7.94
CA ASP A 19 -19.28 39.68 6.94
C ASP A 19 -18.06 38.94 6.36
N VAL A 20 -18.23 37.66 6.07
CA VAL A 20 -17.22 36.85 5.38
C VAL A 20 -17.70 36.56 3.97
N LEU A 21 -16.90 37.00 2.99
CA LEU A 21 -17.11 36.72 1.58
C LEU A 21 -15.93 35.91 1.04
N VAL A 22 -16.21 34.71 0.53
CA VAL A 22 -15.23 33.89 -0.18
C VAL A 22 -15.59 33.84 -1.65
N LEU A 23 -14.62 34.18 -2.50
CA LEU A 23 -14.76 34.14 -3.95
C LEU A 23 -13.93 33.00 -4.50
N ILE A 24 -14.56 32.05 -5.18
CA ILE A 24 -13.90 30.88 -5.78
C ILE A 24 -14.04 30.97 -7.29
N ARG A 25 -12.97 30.75 -8.04
CA ARG A 25 -13.08 30.72 -9.50
C ARG A 25 -14.04 29.61 -9.95
N LYS A 26 -14.86 29.89 -10.95
CA LYS A 26 -15.91 28.97 -11.45
C LYS A 26 -15.39 27.62 -11.94
N ASP A 27 -14.11 27.53 -12.30
CA ASP A 27 -13.47 26.30 -12.75
C ASP A 27 -12.96 25.43 -11.60
N ILE A 28 -12.98 25.92 -10.36
CA ILE A 28 -12.71 25.14 -9.15
C ILE A 28 -14.05 24.65 -8.61
N PRO A 29 -14.37 23.35 -8.67
CA PRO A 29 -15.63 22.86 -8.16
C PRO A 29 -15.63 22.97 -6.63
N ALA A 30 -16.69 23.59 -6.08
CA ALA A 30 -16.79 23.86 -4.66
C ALA A 30 -18.25 23.78 -4.19
N THR A 31 -18.44 23.37 -2.95
CA THR A 31 -19.77 23.23 -2.33
C THR A 31 -19.83 23.89 -0.97
N ARG A 32 -20.93 24.59 -0.69
CA ARG A 32 -21.14 25.23 0.61
C ARG A 32 -21.40 24.16 1.67
N VAL A 33 -20.70 24.25 2.80
CA VAL A 33 -21.03 23.48 4.00
C VAL A 33 -21.93 24.33 4.89
N SER A 34 -22.99 23.71 5.42
CA SER A 34 -23.91 24.37 6.35
C SER A 34 -23.18 24.74 7.63
N CYS A 35 -23.20 26.03 7.97
CA CYS A 35 -22.59 26.56 9.19
C CYS A 35 -23.51 27.65 9.75
N SER A 36 -23.88 27.53 11.02
CA SER A 36 -24.73 28.51 11.72
C SER A 36 -23.92 29.56 12.48
N LEU A 37 -22.59 29.42 12.56
CA LEU A 37 -21.75 30.37 13.25
C LEU A 37 -21.66 31.67 12.41
N PRO A 38 -21.97 32.83 12.99
CA PRO A 38 -21.77 34.09 12.29
C PRO A 38 -20.27 34.33 12.12
N ASN A 39 -19.91 35.11 11.10
CA ASN A 39 -18.52 35.38 10.72
C ASN A 39 -17.69 34.13 10.32
N VAL A 40 -18.31 32.98 10.01
CA VAL A 40 -17.61 31.77 9.57
C VAL A 40 -18.21 31.23 8.28
N CYS A 41 -17.44 31.24 7.19
CA CYS A 41 -17.85 30.67 5.92
C CYS A 41 -17.10 29.37 5.66
N VAL A 42 -17.83 28.26 5.47
CA VAL A 42 -17.25 26.93 5.28
C VAL A 42 -17.59 26.40 3.89
N ILE A 43 -16.56 25.97 3.15
CA ILE A 43 -16.68 25.51 1.78
C ILE A 43 -15.81 24.27 1.60
N ASP A 44 -16.37 23.22 1.01
CA ASP A 44 -15.59 22.07 0.55
C ASP A 44 -15.18 22.29 -0.90
N LEU A 45 -13.87 22.42 -1.13
CA LEU A 45 -13.25 22.43 -2.45
C LEU A 45 -13.17 20.98 -2.93
N LEU A 46 -13.83 20.68 -4.04
CA LEU A 46 -13.87 19.35 -4.66
C LEU A 46 -12.65 19.15 -5.55
N LEU A 47 -11.47 19.32 -4.95
CA LEU A 47 -10.18 19.12 -5.59
C LEU A 47 -9.86 17.62 -5.68
N SER A 48 -8.69 17.30 -6.22
CA SER A 48 -8.17 15.92 -6.25
C SER A 48 -8.15 15.27 -4.86
N GLU A 49 -7.75 16.04 -3.85
CA GLU A 49 -7.98 15.76 -2.44
C GLU A 49 -9.02 16.75 -1.88
N PRO A 50 -10.22 16.28 -1.50
CA PRO A 50 -11.26 17.14 -0.95
C PRO A 50 -10.72 17.97 0.21
N THR A 51 -10.74 19.29 0.04
CA THR A 51 -10.12 20.23 0.96
C THR A 51 -11.17 21.15 1.52
N ARG A 52 -11.27 21.22 2.85
CA ARG A 52 -12.19 22.13 3.51
C ARG A 52 -11.53 23.48 3.72
N LEU A 53 -12.15 24.54 3.22
CA LEU A 53 -11.80 25.92 3.49
C LEU A 53 -12.77 26.50 4.52
N VAL A 54 -12.23 26.96 5.64
CA VAL A 54 -12.94 27.68 6.70
C VAL A 54 -12.41 29.11 6.73
N ALA A 55 -13.18 30.05 6.20
CA ALA A 55 -12.85 31.47 6.29
C ALA A 55 -13.49 32.06 7.54
N ILE A 56 -12.70 32.76 8.35
CA ILE A 56 -13.15 33.34 9.63
C ILE A 56 -12.89 34.84 9.69
N PHE A 57 -13.73 35.54 10.44
CA PHE A 57 -13.46 36.90 10.88
C PHE A 57 -13.82 37.05 12.36
N ALA A 58 -12.82 37.38 13.17
CA ALA A 58 -12.95 37.56 14.61
C ALA A 58 -12.96 39.05 14.98
N PRO A 59 -14.12 39.73 15.06
CA PRO A 59 -14.10 41.12 15.51
C PRO A 59 -13.63 41.22 16.96
N GLU A 60 -13.07 42.36 17.34
CA GLU A 60 -12.59 42.62 18.72
C GLU A 60 -13.66 42.39 19.80
N SER A 61 -14.93 42.60 19.45
CA SER A 61 -16.08 42.37 20.32
C SER A 61 -16.45 40.89 20.51
N LYS A 62 -15.91 39.97 19.71
CA LYS A 62 -16.27 38.55 19.75
C LYS A 62 -15.36 37.77 20.70
N THR A 63 -15.98 37.10 21.66
CA THR A 63 -15.31 36.13 22.52
C THR A 63 -15.45 34.76 21.90
N TRP A 64 -14.40 34.25 21.25
CA TRP A 64 -14.43 32.93 20.63
C TRP A 64 -14.38 31.82 21.65
N ARG A 65 -15.22 30.79 21.45
CA ARG A 65 -15.02 29.47 22.02
C ARG A 65 -14.48 28.59 20.91
N TRP A 66 -13.17 28.38 20.88
CA TRP A 66 -12.50 27.66 19.79
C TRP A 66 -13.10 26.27 19.52
N SER A 67 -13.62 25.60 20.55
CA SER A 67 -14.34 24.33 20.45
C SER A 67 -15.58 24.35 19.52
N GLU A 68 -16.17 25.51 19.26
CA GLU A 68 -17.28 25.66 18.28
C GLU A 68 -16.80 25.40 16.84
N LEU A 69 -15.52 25.63 16.56
CA LEU A 69 -14.90 25.39 15.26
C LEU A 69 -14.46 23.93 15.08
N THR A 70 -14.36 23.12 16.15
CA THR A 70 -13.86 21.74 16.08
C THR A 70 -14.64 20.87 15.10
N ASN A 71 -15.96 21.02 15.02
CA ASN A 71 -16.79 20.24 14.08
C ASN A 71 -16.66 20.70 12.62
N LEU A 72 -15.98 21.83 12.39
CA LEU A 72 -15.72 22.37 11.06
C LEU A 72 -14.36 21.91 10.52
N THR A 73 -13.51 21.28 11.34
CA THR A 73 -12.23 20.71 10.90
C THR A 73 -12.44 19.31 10.31
N ASN A 74 -11.45 18.84 9.56
CA ASN A 74 -11.37 17.45 9.08
C ASN A 74 -9.89 17.10 8.88
N ASN A 75 -9.58 15.95 8.26
CA ASN A 75 -8.18 15.53 8.04
C ASN A 75 -7.42 16.36 6.99
N ARG A 76 -8.10 17.25 6.25
CA ARG A 76 -7.52 18.11 5.21
C ARG A 76 -8.26 19.45 5.13
N CYS A 77 -7.90 20.39 5.99
CA CYS A 77 -8.54 21.71 6.03
C CYS A 77 -7.56 22.87 6.15
N ILE A 78 -7.99 24.02 5.64
CA ILE A 78 -7.39 25.34 5.84
C ILE A 78 -8.41 26.18 6.59
N ILE A 79 -8.03 26.69 7.75
CA ILE A 79 -8.76 27.74 8.47
C ILE A 79 -7.95 29.02 8.30
N MET A 80 -8.53 30.06 7.74
CA MET A 80 -7.79 31.30 7.46
C MET A 80 -8.65 32.54 7.70
N GLY A 81 -7.99 33.62 8.10
CA GLY A 81 -8.62 34.92 8.27
C GLY A 81 -8.07 35.65 9.49
N ASP A 82 -8.87 36.57 10.00
CA ASP A 82 -8.57 37.34 11.21
C ASP A 82 -9.03 36.54 12.43
N PHE A 83 -8.07 36.09 13.24
CA PHE A 83 -8.31 35.41 14.52
C PHE A 83 -8.39 36.40 15.69
N ASN A 84 -7.96 37.65 15.50
CA ASN A 84 -7.80 38.69 16.52
C ASN A 84 -6.99 38.24 17.76
N VAL A 85 -6.18 37.19 17.61
CA VAL A 85 -5.28 36.65 18.63
C VAL A 85 -3.90 36.48 18.03
N ASP A 86 -2.91 37.14 18.61
CA ASP A 86 -1.50 36.93 18.32
C ASP A 86 -1.01 35.78 19.21
N ILE A 87 -0.71 34.64 18.58
CA ILE A 87 -0.35 33.38 19.25
C ILE A 87 0.87 33.55 20.16
N GLU A 88 1.78 34.48 19.84
CA GLU A 88 3.00 34.70 20.60
C GLU A 88 2.86 35.83 21.63
N LYS A 89 2.03 36.85 21.36
CA LYS A 89 2.00 38.09 22.19
C LYS A 89 0.83 38.19 23.16
N ASP A 90 -0.27 37.45 22.95
CA ASP A 90 -1.50 37.65 23.74
C ASP A 90 -1.61 36.74 24.99
N GLY A 91 -0.51 36.10 25.40
CA GLY A 91 -0.42 35.31 26.64
C GLY A 91 -1.52 34.25 26.71
N GLU A 92 -2.35 34.32 27.76
CA GLU A 92 -3.43 33.34 28.02
C GLU A 92 -4.38 33.14 26.83
N LYS A 93 -4.68 34.18 26.04
CA LYS A 93 -5.52 34.04 24.85
C LYS A 93 -4.82 33.26 23.73
N GLY A 94 -3.51 33.46 23.59
CA GLY A 94 -2.66 32.69 22.66
C GLY A 94 -2.55 31.24 23.08
N ASP A 95 -2.31 30.98 24.38
CA ASP A 95 -2.22 29.64 24.94
C ASP A 95 -3.52 28.83 24.75
N GLN A 96 -4.68 29.44 25.02
CA GLN A 96 -5.99 28.80 24.80
C GLN A 96 -6.23 28.44 23.32
N LEU A 97 -5.74 29.26 22.40
CA LEU A 97 -5.84 28.97 20.98
C LEU A 97 -4.88 27.83 20.58
N LEU A 98 -3.65 27.82 21.09
CA LEU A 98 -2.67 26.75 20.87
C LEU A 98 -3.16 25.40 21.38
N GLU A 99 -3.73 25.35 22.60
CA GLU A 99 -4.32 24.12 23.14
C GLU A 99 -5.42 23.56 22.23
N TRP A 100 -6.27 24.43 21.69
CA TRP A 100 -7.30 24.01 20.74
C TRP A 100 -6.71 23.54 19.41
N ILE A 101 -5.73 24.26 18.86
CA ILE A 101 -4.99 23.90 17.65
C ILE A 101 -4.43 22.48 17.78
N ASP A 102 -3.75 22.19 18.90
CA ASP A 102 -3.16 20.89 19.19
C ASP A 102 -4.22 19.80 19.32
N SER A 103 -5.34 20.09 19.99
CA SER A 103 -6.45 19.14 20.14
C SER A 103 -7.09 18.72 18.81
N CYS A 104 -7.03 19.59 17.80
CA CYS A 104 -7.54 19.35 16.46
C CYS A 104 -6.45 18.88 15.47
N HIS A 105 -5.22 18.67 15.94
CA HIS A 105 -4.05 18.37 15.11
C HIS A 105 -3.82 19.37 13.98
N LEU A 106 -4.15 20.64 14.22
CA LEU A 106 -3.87 21.75 13.32
C LEU A 106 -2.44 22.24 13.53
N ARG A 107 -1.89 22.91 12.52
CA ARG A 107 -0.60 23.61 12.60
C ARG A 107 -0.81 25.08 12.27
N PRO A 108 -0.29 26.01 13.08
CA PRO A 108 -0.31 27.42 12.72
C PRO A 108 0.70 27.68 11.60
N VAL A 109 0.26 28.44 10.60
CA VAL A 109 1.09 28.96 9.51
C VAL A 109 1.00 30.48 9.61
N VAL A 110 2.05 31.10 10.12
CA VAL A 110 2.12 32.55 10.36
C VAL A 110 2.99 33.22 9.29
N PRO A 111 2.68 34.46 8.86
CA PRO A 111 3.48 35.18 7.88
C PRO A 111 4.75 35.79 8.53
N ASP A 112 5.76 36.10 7.70
CA ASP A 112 7.04 36.67 8.13
C ASP A 112 6.97 38.13 8.63
N SER A 113 5.80 38.78 8.54
CA SER A 113 5.62 40.15 9.01
C SER A 113 4.27 40.35 9.71
N ASN A 114 4.21 41.33 10.61
CA ASN A 114 2.97 41.66 11.33
C ASN A 114 1.84 42.01 10.34
N THR A 115 0.66 41.50 10.61
CA THR A 115 -0.51 41.69 9.73
C THR A 115 -1.34 42.90 10.10
N SER A 116 -1.38 43.29 11.38
CA SER A 116 -2.06 44.52 11.80
C SER A 116 -1.17 45.74 11.59
N LEU A 117 -1.69 46.74 10.86
CA LEU A 117 -1.03 48.04 10.66
C LEU A 117 -1.12 48.97 11.89
N ARG A 118 -1.98 48.66 12.86
CA ARG A 118 -2.20 49.48 14.06
C ARG A 118 -1.36 49.05 15.25
N SER A 119 -1.14 47.75 15.41
CA SER A 119 -0.65 47.20 16.69
C SER A 119 0.61 46.35 16.58
N ASN A 120 1.23 46.20 15.40
CA ASN A 120 2.39 45.31 15.19
C ASN A 120 2.12 43.88 15.71
N ARG A 121 0.88 43.40 15.57
CA ARG A 121 0.44 42.05 15.94
C ARG A 121 0.24 41.21 14.68
N THR A 122 0.45 39.90 14.81
CA THR A 122 0.18 38.90 13.78
C THR A 122 -1.12 38.19 14.15
N ILE A 123 -2.25 38.75 13.70
CA ILE A 123 -3.59 38.28 14.03
C ILE A 123 -4.32 37.68 12.83
N ASP A 124 -3.79 37.88 11.63
CA ASP A 124 -4.21 37.21 10.42
C ASP A 124 -3.20 36.11 10.11
N TYR A 125 -3.66 34.89 10.00
CA TYR A 125 -2.82 33.75 9.63
C TYR A 125 -3.71 32.61 9.16
N ALA A 126 -3.12 31.44 8.94
CA ALA A 126 -3.84 30.22 8.65
C ALA A 126 -3.51 29.14 9.66
N LEU A 127 -4.45 28.21 9.86
CA LEU A 127 -4.27 26.95 10.55
C LEU A 127 -4.54 25.84 9.55
N THR A 128 -3.65 24.86 9.44
CA THR A 128 -3.79 23.79 8.46
C THR A 128 -3.69 22.41 9.09
N THR A 129 -4.35 21.44 8.47
CA THR A 129 -4.13 20.02 8.70
C THR A 129 -4.13 19.32 7.35
N GLY A 130 -3.21 18.38 7.17
CA GLY A 130 -3.03 17.65 5.92
C GLY A 130 -2.67 18.52 4.71
N ILE A 131 -2.23 19.77 4.90
CA ILE A 131 -1.90 20.74 3.83
C ILE A 131 -0.64 21.50 4.20
N ASP A 132 0.34 21.49 3.29
CA ASP A 132 1.48 22.41 3.32
C ASP A 132 1.10 23.72 2.64
N LEU A 133 1.04 24.79 3.43
CA LEU A 133 0.60 26.10 3.01
C LEU A 133 1.72 27.08 3.33
N THR A 134 2.10 27.88 2.33
CA THR A 134 2.93 29.06 2.56
C THR A 134 2.05 30.28 2.51
N ILE A 135 2.15 31.16 3.51
CA ILE A 135 1.47 32.45 3.48
C ILE A 135 2.49 33.59 3.54
N GLN A 136 2.18 34.68 2.86
CA GLN A 136 2.93 35.92 2.91
C GLN A 136 1.96 37.10 2.98
N THR A 137 2.41 38.20 3.56
CA THR A 137 1.68 39.48 3.50
C THR A 137 1.92 40.17 2.16
N TYR A 138 0.90 40.85 1.66
CA TYR A 138 0.99 41.68 0.47
C TYR A 138 1.30 43.13 0.87
N GLU A 139 2.41 43.68 0.35
CA GLU A 139 3.00 44.95 0.80
C GLU A 139 2.58 46.17 -0.06
N GLU A 140 1.58 46.05 -0.93
CA GLU A 140 1.05 47.20 -1.70
C GLU A 140 -0.01 48.01 -0.93
N ILE A 141 -0.44 49.14 -1.52
CA ILE A 141 -1.40 50.08 -0.92
C ILE A 141 -2.77 49.41 -0.72
N THR A 142 -3.20 49.31 0.54
CA THR A 142 -4.53 48.84 0.96
C THR A 142 -5.28 49.93 1.73
N ASN A 143 -6.61 49.95 1.62
CA ASN A 143 -7.48 50.78 2.47
C ASN A 143 -7.86 50.05 3.78
N SER A 144 -7.42 48.80 3.94
CA SER A 144 -7.59 48.01 5.16
C SER A 144 -6.58 48.42 6.23
N ASP A 145 -6.95 48.26 7.50
CA ASP A 145 -6.05 48.35 8.65
C ASP A 145 -5.22 47.06 8.85
N HIS A 146 -5.46 46.04 8.03
CA HIS A 146 -4.73 44.78 8.00
C HIS A 146 -4.04 44.60 6.64
N LYS A 147 -2.85 44.00 6.63
CA LYS A 147 -2.16 43.58 5.41
C LYS A 147 -2.88 42.37 4.81
N PRO A 148 -3.26 42.40 3.52
CA PRO A 148 -3.82 41.23 2.86
C PRO A 148 -2.84 40.05 2.92
N LEU A 149 -3.39 38.85 3.13
CA LEU A 149 -2.62 37.61 3.08
C LEU A 149 -2.75 36.96 1.72
N ILE A 150 -1.62 36.52 1.18
CA ILE A 150 -1.55 35.64 0.02
C ILE A 150 -1.10 34.27 0.53
N GLY A 151 -2.03 33.33 0.51
CA GLY A 151 -1.73 31.92 0.72
C GLY A 151 -1.49 31.23 -0.62
N ILE A 152 -0.34 30.56 -0.74
CA ILE A 152 -0.06 29.65 -1.83
C ILE A 152 0.02 28.27 -1.21
N PHE A 153 -1.03 27.49 -1.44
CA PHE A 153 -0.91 26.04 -1.39
C PHE A 153 -1.01 25.57 -2.83
N THR A 154 -0.30 24.49 -3.10
CA THR A 154 -0.38 23.88 -4.41
C THR A 154 -1.49 22.84 -4.37
N ASP A 155 -2.56 23.06 -5.15
CA ASP A 155 -3.44 21.97 -5.62
C ASP A 155 -2.84 21.31 -6.87
N ASN A 156 -1.52 21.34 -6.98
CA ASN A 156 -0.82 20.76 -8.11
C ASN A 156 -1.11 19.25 -8.06
N ASP A 157 -1.06 18.47 -9.15
CA ASP A 157 0.22 18.20 -9.80
C ASP A 157 1.39 18.08 -8.79
N ALA A 158 1.10 17.58 -7.59
CA ALA A 158 1.95 17.07 -6.52
C ALA A 158 2.63 15.77 -6.97
N LYS A 159 3.04 15.72 -8.25
CA LYS A 159 3.81 14.65 -8.89
C LYS A 159 5.18 14.45 -8.26
N LYS A 160 5.58 15.26 -7.28
CA LYS A 160 6.87 15.11 -6.60
C LYS A 160 6.80 14.87 -5.11
N LEU A 161 5.68 15.12 -4.41
CA LEU A 161 5.59 14.74 -3.00
C LEU A 161 4.32 13.94 -2.66
N ASP A 162 3.12 14.22 -3.21
CA ASP A 162 1.98 13.29 -3.06
C ASP A 162 2.04 12.09 -3.99
N GLY A 163 2.73 12.19 -5.12
CA GLY A 163 3.24 10.99 -5.77
C GLY A 163 4.04 10.18 -4.76
N ILE A 164 4.97 10.78 -4.02
CA ILE A 164 5.82 10.05 -3.07
C ILE A 164 5.02 9.52 -1.87
N THR A 165 4.16 10.32 -1.22
CA THR A 165 3.38 9.92 -0.03
C THR A 165 2.14 9.07 -0.34
N ASN A 166 1.46 9.25 -1.48
CA ASN A 166 0.36 8.37 -1.90
C ASN A 166 0.93 7.09 -2.55
N MET A 167 1.98 7.17 -3.39
CA MET A 167 2.69 5.99 -3.90
C MET A 167 3.46 5.23 -2.80
N SER A 168 3.78 5.86 -1.64
CA SER A 168 4.38 5.16 -0.49
C SER A 168 3.48 4.07 0.10
N LYS A 169 2.15 4.18 -0.11
CA LYS A 169 1.15 3.23 0.41
C LYS A 169 0.46 2.44 -0.71
N GLU A 170 0.81 2.72 -1.96
CA GLU A 170 0.32 1.98 -3.11
C GLU A 170 0.92 0.59 -3.14
N LEU A 171 0.09 -0.35 -3.58
CA LEU A 171 0.47 -1.76 -3.72
C LEU A 171 1.01 -1.94 -5.13
N ILE A 172 2.31 -2.11 -5.29
CA ILE A 172 2.94 -2.35 -6.59
C ILE A 172 3.38 -3.80 -6.66
N LEU A 173 2.80 -4.58 -7.55
CA LEU A 173 3.12 -5.99 -7.71
C LEU A 173 4.04 -6.19 -8.92
N TYR A 174 5.25 -6.69 -8.68
CA TYR A 174 6.10 -7.21 -9.74
C TYR A 174 5.69 -8.63 -10.07
N HIS A 175 5.17 -8.86 -11.27
CA HIS A 175 4.68 -10.17 -11.68
C HIS A 175 4.82 -10.44 -13.18
N TYR A 176 4.49 -11.67 -13.57
CA TYR A 176 4.17 -12.00 -14.96
C TYR A 176 2.91 -12.86 -15.00
N PRO A 177 2.12 -12.80 -16.09
CA PRO A 177 0.79 -13.43 -16.12
C PRO A 177 0.83 -14.94 -15.83
N GLN A 178 1.81 -15.66 -16.38
CA GLN A 178 1.90 -17.12 -16.28
C GLN A 178 2.43 -17.65 -14.94
N SER A 179 2.80 -16.78 -13.99
CA SER A 179 3.27 -17.23 -12.67
C SER A 179 2.09 -17.66 -11.80
N THR A 180 2.06 -18.93 -11.38
CA THR A 180 1.04 -19.44 -10.43
C THR A 180 1.12 -18.77 -9.07
N PHE A 181 2.34 -18.49 -8.57
CA PHE A 181 2.49 -17.74 -7.32
C PHE A 181 2.07 -16.28 -7.45
N ALA A 182 2.16 -15.69 -8.65
CA ALA A 182 1.59 -14.36 -8.86
C ALA A 182 0.07 -14.41 -8.99
N GLU A 183 -0.50 -15.48 -9.56
CA GLU A 183 -1.95 -15.70 -9.56
C GLU A 183 -2.50 -15.76 -8.14
N LYS A 184 -1.81 -16.46 -7.23
CA LYS A 184 -2.14 -16.47 -5.79
C LYS A 184 -2.28 -15.06 -5.22
N VAL A 185 -1.31 -14.18 -5.48
CA VAL A 185 -1.35 -12.80 -4.98
C VAL A 185 -2.44 -11.98 -5.67
N ARG A 186 -2.64 -12.13 -6.99
CA ARG A 186 -3.72 -11.44 -7.72
C ARG A 186 -5.10 -11.83 -7.18
N MET A 187 -5.34 -13.11 -6.92
CA MET A 187 -6.58 -13.59 -6.30
C MET A 187 -6.77 -13.03 -4.88
N ALA A 188 -5.68 -12.86 -4.12
CA ALA A 188 -5.73 -12.17 -2.83
C ALA A 188 -6.11 -10.68 -2.98
N MET A 189 -5.59 -9.98 -4.01
CA MET A 189 -6.03 -8.62 -4.34
C MET A 189 -7.52 -8.56 -4.67
N GLY A 190 -8.03 -9.55 -5.42
CA GLY A 190 -9.45 -9.66 -5.76
C GLY A 190 -10.36 -9.88 -4.57
N LEU A 191 -10.01 -10.81 -3.68
CA LEU A 191 -10.77 -11.06 -2.44
C LEU A 191 -10.95 -9.78 -1.62
N LYS A 192 -9.90 -8.98 -1.48
CA LYS A 192 -9.95 -7.70 -0.77
C LYS A 192 -10.41 -6.51 -1.63
N LYS A 193 -10.75 -6.73 -2.89
CA LYS A 193 -11.16 -5.71 -3.87
C LYS A 193 -10.16 -4.54 -3.96
N LEU A 194 -8.87 -4.85 -3.96
CA LEU A 194 -7.80 -3.86 -3.88
C LEU A 194 -7.55 -3.17 -5.22
N LYS A 195 -7.21 -1.89 -5.14
CA LYS A 195 -6.55 -1.14 -6.21
C LYS A 195 -5.03 -1.32 -6.09
N TRP A 196 -4.36 -1.64 -7.18
CA TRP A 196 -2.92 -1.93 -7.18
C TRP A 196 -2.28 -1.63 -8.54
N PHE A 197 -0.96 -1.54 -8.57
CA PHE A 197 -0.17 -1.27 -9.76
C PHE A 197 0.55 -2.54 -10.24
N SER A 198 0.43 -2.82 -11.53
CA SER A 198 0.97 -4.00 -12.20
C SER A 198 2.27 -3.65 -12.89
N VAL A 199 3.37 -4.27 -12.43
CA VAL A 199 4.67 -4.22 -13.11
C VAL A 199 4.93 -5.57 -13.75
N ILE A 200 4.81 -5.64 -15.07
CA ILE A 200 5.17 -6.84 -15.83
C ILE A 200 6.69 -6.97 -15.87
N THR A 201 7.22 -8.08 -15.32
CA THR A 201 8.65 -8.36 -15.25
C THR A 201 9.02 -9.62 -16.04
N ASN A 202 10.29 -9.73 -16.44
CA ASN A 202 10.80 -10.91 -17.12
C ASN A 202 10.71 -12.14 -16.22
N ARG A 203 10.21 -13.26 -16.76
CA ARG A 203 10.15 -14.53 -16.01
C ARG A 203 11.53 -15.13 -15.68
N ILE A 204 12.57 -14.74 -16.42
CA ILE A 204 13.97 -15.16 -16.27
C ILE A 204 14.80 -13.87 -16.02
N PRO A 205 15.76 -13.85 -15.07
CA PRO A 205 16.69 -12.73 -14.89
C PRO A 205 17.52 -12.43 -16.17
N PRO A 206 18.04 -11.21 -16.35
CA PRO A 206 18.06 -10.10 -15.39
C PRO A 206 16.77 -9.27 -15.37
N ARG A 207 16.50 -8.64 -14.22
CA ARG A 207 15.43 -7.66 -13.99
C ARG A 207 16.04 -6.42 -13.34
N PRO A 208 16.77 -5.58 -14.11
CA PRO A 208 17.72 -4.61 -13.56
C PRO A 208 17.12 -3.71 -12.47
N HIS A 209 15.92 -3.18 -12.65
CA HIS A 209 15.25 -2.36 -11.63
C HIS A 209 14.89 -3.14 -10.36
N LEU A 210 14.24 -4.30 -10.49
CA LEU A 210 13.80 -5.09 -9.33
C LEU A 210 14.96 -5.77 -8.60
N ASP A 211 15.92 -6.32 -9.34
CA ASP A 211 17.09 -6.98 -8.78
C ASP A 211 17.91 -5.97 -7.97
N PHE A 212 17.98 -4.73 -8.44
CA PHE A 212 18.71 -3.66 -7.77
C PHE A 212 18.03 -3.20 -6.48
N LEU A 213 16.68 -3.16 -6.41
CA LEU A 213 15.93 -2.88 -5.17
C LEU A 213 16.04 -4.03 -4.16
N THR A 214 15.77 -5.26 -4.61
CA THR A 214 15.69 -6.44 -3.75
C THR A 214 17.04 -7.03 -3.37
N GLY A 215 18.13 -6.61 -4.01
CA GLY A 215 19.47 -7.17 -3.79
C GLY A 215 19.66 -8.54 -4.41
N GLY A 216 18.98 -8.81 -5.53
CA GLY A 216 19.10 -10.06 -6.29
C GLY A 216 18.09 -11.15 -5.91
N TYR A 217 17.03 -10.82 -5.16
CA TYR A 217 15.99 -11.81 -4.86
C TYR A 217 15.35 -12.33 -6.15
N ARG A 218 15.47 -13.63 -6.39
CA ARG A 218 15.21 -14.21 -7.72
C ARG A 218 13.75 -14.58 -7.98
N ARG A 219 12.91 -14.73 -6.95
CA ARG A 219 11.52 -15.22 -7.11
C ARG A 219 10.54 -14.08 -7.43
N ILE A 220 9.42 -14.45 -8.05
CA ILE A 220 8.30 -13.57 -8.40
C ILE A 220 7.00 -14.27 -7.98
N PRO A 221 6.05 -13.57 -7.36
CA PRO A 221 5.96 -12.11 -7.25
C PRO A 221 6.78 -11.48 -6.12
N VAL A 222 6.96 -10.17 -6.22
CA VAL A 222 7.43 -9.28 -5.14
C VAL A 222 6.41 -8.15 -5.04
N LEU A 223 5.96 -7.84 -3.81
CA LEU A 223 5.12 -6.67 -3.55
C LEU A 223 6.01 -5.53 -3.06
N GLN A 224 5.88 -4.37 -3.68
CA GLN A 224 6.46 -3.12 -3.21
C GLN A 224 5.36 -2.26 -2.58
N VAL A 225 5.70 -1.62 -1.47
CA VAL A 225 4.91 -0.56 -0.83
C VAL A 225 5.90 0.55 -0.47
N GLY A 226 5.93 1.63 -1.27
CA GLY A 226 6.97 2.63 -1.15
C GLY A 226 8.38 2.03 -1.33
N ALA A 227 9.21 2.11 -0.27
CA ALA A 227 10.58 1.56 -0.20
C ALA A 227 10.66 0.23 0.56
N ASP A 228 9.52 -0.39 0.88
CA ASP A 228 9.44 -1.71 1.48
C ASP A 228 9.15 -2.78 0.39
N MET A 229 10.08 -3.72 0.23
CA MET A 229 10.00 -4.82 -0.73
C MET A 229 9.66 -6.13 0.00
N TYR A 230 8.45 -6.63 -0.17
CA TYR A 230 7.96 -7.87 0.43
C TYR A 230 8.18 -9.06 -0.50
N CYS A 231 9.10 -9.93 -0.13
CA CYS A 231 9.43 -11.16 -0.84
C CYS A 231 8.61 -12.33 -0.30
N ASP A 232 8.27 -13.27 -1.19
CA ASP A 232 7.49 -14.48 -0.93
C ASP A 232 5.98 -14.26 -0.69
N THR A 233 5.15 -15.08 -1.34
CA THR A 233 3.69 -14.94 -1.28
C THR A 233 3.11 -15.14 0.11
N HIS A 234 3.74 -15.93 0.98
CA HIS A 234 3.29 -16.09 2.36
C HIS A 234 3.35 -14.78 3.12
N LEU A 235 4.43 -14.02 2.94
CA LEU A 235 4.58 -12.73 3.57
C LEU A 235 3.70 -11.67 2.90
N ILE A 236 3.65 -11.66 1.56
CA ILE A 236 2.81 -10.73 0.80
C ILE A 236 1.35 -10.79 1.27
N LEU A 237 0.76 -11.99 1.41
CA LEU A 237 -0.62 -12.13 1.89
C LEU A 237 -0.80 -11.58 3.31
N ARG A 238 0.14 -11.83 4.23
CA ARG A 238 0.11 -11.27 5.59
C ARG A 238 0.21 -9.74 5.58
N THR A 239 1.07 -9.19 4.74
CA THR A 239 1.23 -7.74 4.56
C THR A 239 -0.05 -7.12 4.03
N LEU A 240 -0.68 -7.72 3.02
CA LEU A 240 -1.97 -7.25 2.50
C LEU A 240 -3.08 -7.29 3.55
N ASP A 241 -3.13 -8.33 4.40
CA ASP A 241 -4.08 -8.41 5.52
C ASP A 241 -3.85 -7.29 6.54
N ARG A 242 -2.59 -7.04 6.90
CA ARG A 242 -2.19 -5.96 7.82
C ARG A 242 -2.50 -4.57 7.27
N LEU A 243 -2.24 -4.32 5.99
CA LEU A 243 -2.41 -3.00 5.37
C LEU A 243 -3.88 -2.67 5.06
N ARG A 244 -4.76 -3.67 5.05
CA ARG A 244 -6.18 -3.53 4.67
C ARG A 244 -7.08 -4.28 5.66
N PRO A 245 -7.09 -3.89 6.95
CA PRO A 245 -7.83 -4.57 8.00
C PRO A 245 -9.36 -4.45 7.83
N ASP A 246 -9.84 -3.45 7.09
CA ASP A 246 -11.27 -3.20 6.85
C ASP A 246 -11.92 -4.16 5.83
N SER A 247 -11.17 -5.15 5.35
CA SER A 247 -11.61 -6.16 4.38
C SER A 247 -11.51 -7.56 5.00
N PRO A 248 -12.20 -8.58 4.46
CA PRO A 248 -12.17 -9.93 5.03
C PRO A 248 -10.75 -10.40 5.31
N SER A 249 -10.51 -10.90 6.53
CA SER A 249 -9.18 -11.38 6.90
C SER A 249 -8.86 -12.65 6.13
N PHE A 250 -7.65 -12.71 5.58
CA PHE A 250 -7.13 -13.91 4.96
C PHE A 250 -6.90 -15.05 5.95
N PHE A 251 -6.72 -14.74 7.24
CA PHE A 251 -6.28 -15.65 8.29
C PHE A 251 -7.28 -15.72 9.45
N SER A 252 -8.58 -15.61 9.15
CA SER A 252 -9.68 -15.78 10.11
C SER A 252 -9.55 -17.10 10.89
N ASN A 253 -9.18 -18.17 10.21
CA ASN A 253 -8.92 -19.48 10.79
C ASN A 253 -7.42 -19.70 11.07
N ARG A 254 -7.08 -20.15 12.28
CA ARG A 254 -5.70 -20.39 12.72
C ARG A 254 -4.98 -21.49 11.93
N LEU A 255 -5.71 -22.39 11.28
CA LEU A 255 -5.15 -23.45 10.43
C LEU A 255 -4.71 -22.95 9.04
N THR A 256 -5.13 -21.73 8.64
CA THR A 256 -4.90 -21.22 7.29
C THR A 256 -3.40 -21.18 6.93
N GLN A 257 -2.57 -20.57 7.77
CA GLN A 257 -1.14 -20.40 7.51
C GLN A 257 -0.40 -21.75 7.31
N PRO A 258 -0.50 -22.74 8.22
CA PRO A 258 0.17 -24.03 8.02
C PRO A 258 -0.39 -24.81 6.82
N LEU A 259 -1.68 -24.73 6.53
CA LEU A 259 -2.27 -25.41 5.37
C LEU A 259 -1.83 -24.79 4.04
N CYS A 260 -1.72 -23.46 3.96
CA CYS A 260 -1.12 -22.80 2.81
C CYS A 260 0.32 -23.28 2.57
N TRP A 261 1.10 -23.39 3.66
CA TRP A 261 2.51 -23.80 3.58
C TRP A 261 2.63 -25.24 3.11
N TRP A 262 1.84 -26.15 3.70
CA TRP A 262 1.78 -27.54 3.29
C TRP A 262 1.43 -27.67 1.81
N TRP A 263 0.37 -26.99 1.35
CA TRP A 263 -0.10 -27.12 -0.02
C TRP A 263 0.94 -26.67 -1.05
N ASP A 264 1.52 -25.49 -0.86
CA ASP A 264 2.56 -24.96 -1.74
C ASP A 264 3.74 -25.94 -1.86
N LYS A 265 4.20 -26.48 -0.73
CA LYS A 265 5.38 -27.37 -0.68
C LYS A 265 5.08 -28.79 -1.17
N ALA A 266 3.88 -29.31 -0.90
CA ALA A 266 3.53 -30.68 -1.25
C ALA A 266 3.24 -30.84 -2.75
N ILE A 267 2.68 -29.82 -3.39
CA ILE A 267 2.14 -29.95 -4.76
C ILE A 267 3.02 -29.29 -5.81
N PHE A 268 3.60 -28.11 -5.54
CA PHE A 268 4.20 -27.31 -6.62
C PHE A 268 5.39 -27.99 -7.31
N GLU A 269 6.28 -28.62 -6.55
CA GLU A 269 7.42 -29.34 -7.13
C GLU A 269 6.98 -30.52 -8.00
N GLU A 270 6.01 -31.30 -7.54
CA GLU A 270 5.44 -32.42 -8.30
C GLU A 270 4.80 -31.93 -9.60
N LEU A 271 4.06 -30.83 -9.57
CA LEU A 271 3.51 -30.20 -10.78
C LEU A 271 4.60 -29.72 -11.75
N LEU A 272 5.71 -29.20 -11.23
CA LEU A 272 6.82 -28.76 -12.06
C LEU A 272 7.50 -29.95 -12.75
N ARG A 273 7.77 -31.05 -12.02
CA ARG A 273 8.30 -32.30 -12.55
C ARG A 273 7.40 -32.88 -13.62
N LEU A 274 6.09 -32.93 -13.36
CA LEU A 274 5.10 -33.39 -14.32
C LEU A 274 5.11 -32.56 -15.62
N ARG A 275 5.15 -31.22 -15.49
CA ARG A 275 5.24 -30.33 -16.66
C ARG A 275 6.49 -30.58 -17.48
N VAL A 276 7.63 -30.81 -16.84
CA VAL A 276 8.87 -31.12 -17.54
C VAL A 276 8.79 -32.49 -18.22
N GLY A 277 8.24 -33.51 -17.55
CA GLY A 277 8.08 -34.86 -18.11
C GLY A 277 7.14 -34.90 -19.32
N LEU A 278 6.05 -34.14 -19.30
CA LEU A 278 5.07 -34.13 -20.40
C LEU A 278 5.47 -33.20 -21.54
N HIS A 279 6.06 -32.05 -21.23
CA HIS A 279 6.19 -30.95 -22.18
C HIS A 279 7.60 -30.41 -22.30
N GLY A 280 8.61 -31.04 -21.70
CA GLY A 280 10.00 -30.57 -21.70
C GLY A 280 10.53 -30.18 -23.07
N ASP A 281 10.23 -30.96 -24.12
CA ASP A 281 10.66 -30.69 -25.50
C ASP A 281 10.03 -29.42 -26.10
N LYS A 282 8.89 -28.98 -25.57
CA LYS A 282 8.16 -27.76 -26.00
C LYS A 282 8.55 -26.55 -25.16
N LEU A 283 9.31 -26.73 -24.08
CA LEU A 283 9.74 -25.63 -23.21
C LEU A 283 10.96 -24.92 -23.82
N PRO A 284 11.03 -23.59 -23.79
CA PRO A 284 12.19 -22.86 -24.33
C PRO A 284 13.49 -23.28 -23.64
N LYS A 285 14.54 -23.56 -24.42
CA LYS A 285 15.85 -24.02 -23.92
C LYS A 285 16.44 -23.07 -22.87
N GLU A 286 16.32 -21.77 -23.10
CA GLU A 286 16.76 -20.74 -22.16
C GLU A 286 16.04 -20.83 -20.82
N TRP A 287 14.73 -21.14 -20.84
CA TRP A 287 13.96 -21.34 -19.63
C TRP A 287 14.40 -22.59 -18.89
N LEU A 288 14.63 -23.71 -19.59
CA LEU A 288 15.13 -24.94 -18.96
C LEU A 288 16.50 -24.72 -18.31
N SER A 289 17.40 -24.02 -19.00
CA SER A 289 18.72 -23.68 -18.46
C SER A 289 18.64 -22.77 -17.22
N ASP A 290 17.77 -21.74 -17.25
CA ASP A 290 17.50 -20.90 -16.09
C ASP A 290 16.95 -21.71 -14.91
N ARG A 291 15.96 -22.59 -15.16
CA ARG A 291 15.34 -23.39 -14.11
C ARG A 291 16.29 -24.39 -13.48
N GLN A 292 17.20 -24.98 -14.26
CA GLN A 292 18.24 -25.84 -13.73
C GLN A 292 19.17 -25.09 -12.76
N LYS A 293 19.49 -23.82 -13.04
CA LYS A 293 20.26 -22.96 -12.12
C LYS A 293 19.43 -22.51 -10.91
N PHE A 294 18.12 -22.29 -11.12
CA PHE A 294 17.20 -21.85 -10.08
C PHE A 294 16.92 -22.95 -9.06
N ALA A 295 16.68 -24.19 -9.50
CA ALA A 295 16.40 -25.32 -8.63
C ALA A 295 17.34 -26.49 -8.98
N PRO A 296 18.63 -26.41 -8.59
CA PRO A 296 19.63 -27.42 -8.96
C PRO A 296 19.32 -28.82 -8.44
N GLN A 297 18.47 -28.94 -7.42
CA GLN A 297 17.98 -30.22 -6.89
C GLN A 297 16.91 -30.90 -7.76
N ILE A 298 16.34 -30.17 -8.74
CA ILE A 298 15.39 -30.71 -9.72
C ILE A 298 16.13 -30.89 -11.04
N THR A 299 15.95 -32.04 -11.66
CA THR A 299 16.43 -32.29 -13.02
C THR A 299 15.41 -31.74 -14.01
N PHE A 300 15.80 -30.80 -14.87
CA PHE A 300 14.91 -30.18 -15.87
C PHE A 300 15.06 -30.80 -17.26
N THR A 301 15.15 -32.14 -17.35
CA THR A 301 15.11 -32.87 -18.63
C THR A 301 13.80 -33.65 -18.73
N LYS A 302 13.26 -33.78 -19.93
CA LYS A 302 12.05 -34.58 -20.16
C LYS A 302 12.28 -36.05 -19.76
N ALA A 303 13.35 -36.65 -20.28
CA ALA A 303 13.66 -38.07 -20.08
C ALA A 303 13.75 -38.47 -18.60
N ASP A 304 14.33 -37.61 -17.76
CA ASP A 304 14.46 -37.90 -16.33
C ASP A 304 13.14 -37.83 -15.58
N ASN A 305 12.18 -37.02 -16.04
CA ASN A 305 10.88 -36.86 -15.36
C ASN A 305 9.79 -37.75 -15.99
N GLU A 306 9.90 -38.12 -17.26
CA GLU A 306 8.89 -38.90 -17.98
C GLU A 306 8.66 -40.28 -17.36
N LYS A 307 9.73 -40.93 -16.91
CA LYS A 307 9.67 -42.23 -16.21
C LYS A 307 8.90 -42.18 -14.89
N ASP A 308 8.87 -41.03 -14.24
CA ASP A 308 8.26 -40.85 -12.90
C ASP A 308 6.83 -40.29 -12.98
N ILE A 309 6.30 -40.02 -14.18
CA ILE A 309 4.94 -39.49 -14.39
C ILE A 309 3.88 -40.26 -13.59
N PRO A 310 3.80 -41.61 -13.62
CA PRO A 310 2.78 -42.33 -12.86
C PRO A 310 2.86 -42.07 -11.36
N LEU A 311 4.06 -42.03 -10.80
CA LEU A 311 4.29 -41.77 -9.37
C LEU A 311 3.96 -40.32 -9.00
N THR A 312 4.40 -39.35 -9.80
CA THR A 312 4.09 -37.93 -9.60
C THR A 312 2.59 -37.67 -9.68
N VAL A 313 1.89 -38.25 -10.68
CA VAL A 313 0.43 -38.15 -10.80
C VAL A 313 -0.27 -38.80 -9.60
N GLN A 314 0.19 -39.96 -9.13
CA GLN A 314 -0.33 -40.60 -7.91
C GLN A 314 -0.21 -39.68 -6.69
N ARG A 315 0.95 -39.04 -6.49
CA ARG A 315 1.20 -38.14 -5.35
C ARG A 315 0.30 -36.91 -5.39
N ILE A 316 0.16 -36.28 -6.55
CA ILE A 316 -0.73 -35.13 -6.73
C ILE A 316 -2.17 -35.54 -6.42
N ASN A 317 -2.66 -36.67 -6.96
CA ASN A 317 -4.01 -37.15 -6.70
C ASN A 317 -4.29 -37.43 -5.23
N ALA A 318 -3.31 -37.95 -4.47
CA ALA A 318 -3.49 -38.17 -3.03
C ALA A 318 -3.84 -36.88 -2.28
N HIS A 319 -3.20 -35.76 -2.64
CA HIS A 319 -3.48 -34.46 -2.06
C HIS A 319 -4.74 -33.80 -2.63
N LEU A 320 -5.04 -33.98 -3.92
CA LEU A 320 -6.31 -33.55 -4.51
C LEU A 320 -7.51 -34.21 -3.81
N ALA A 321 -7.43 -35.52 -3.52
CA ALA A 321 -8.47 -36.22 -2.80
C ALA A 321 -8.73 -35.61 -1.42
N TRP A 322 -7.69 -35.20 -0.68
CA TRP A 322 -7.87 -34.51 0.61
C TRP A 322 -8.60 -33.17 0.45
N LEU A 323 -8.24 -32.40 -0.59
CA LEU A 323 -8.89 -31.13 -0.90
C LEU A 323 -10.37 -31.33 -1.28
N THR A 324 -10.67 -32.32 -2.12
CA THR A 324 -12.05 -32.64 -2.50
C THR A 324 -12.85 -33.10 -1.29
N ASN A 325 -12.27 -33.92 -0.42
CA ASN A 325 -12.92 -34.43 0.80
C ASN A 325 -13.27 -33.32 1.80
N MET A 326 -12.48 -32.23 1.84
CA MET A 326 -12.83 -31.06 2.65
C MET A 326 -14.18 -30.45 2.25
N LEU A 327 -14.67 -30.69 1.03
CA LEU A 327 -15.92 -30.15 0.51
C LEU A 327 -17.09 -31.15 0.56
N ASP A 328 -16.90 -32.34 1.16
CA ASP A 328 -17.90 -33.43 1.14
C ASP A 328 -19.18 -33.10 1.91
N ASP A 329 -19.10 -32.23 2.92
CA ASP A 329 -20.24 -31.79 3.71
C ASP A 329 -21.02 -30.61 3.08
N GLY A 330 -20.67 -30.23 1.84
CA GLY A 330 -21.34 -29.16 1.10
C GLY A 330 -20.95 -27.75 1.52
N ARG A 331 -19.90 -27.58 2.34
CA ARG A 331 -19.38 -26.25 2.69
C ARG A 331 -18.95 -25.44 1.47
N MET A 332 -19.02 -24.11 1.59
CA MET A 332 -18.71 -23.20 0.48
C MET A 332 -17.22 -23.00 0.25
N PHE A 333 -16.42 -23.05 1.33
CA PHE A 333 -14.98 -22.77 1.36
C PHE A 333 -14.27 -23.85 2.17
N LEU A 334 -12.99 -24.09 1.90
CA LEU A 334 -12.26 -25.28 2.38
C LEU A 334 -12.26 -25.42 3.91
N LEU A 335 -12.14 -24.30 4.62
CA LEU A 335 -12.11 -24.26 6.09
C LEU A 335 -13.50 -24.14 6.74
N GLY A 336 -14.57 -24.09 5.93
CA GLY A 336 -15.95 -24.01 6.42
C GLY A 336 -16.39 -22.63 6.91
N ASP A 337 -15.53 -21.62 6.81
CA ASP A 337 -15.86 -20.23 7.14
C ASP A 337 -16.91 -19.65 6.18
N SER A 338 -17.56 -18.55 6.55
CA SER A 338 -18.55 -17.85 5.70
C SER A 338 -17.92 -17.06 4.54
N MET A 339 -16.60 -16.82 4.59
CA MET A 339 -15.81 -16.10 3.60
C MET A 339 -14.58 -16.94 3.21
N PRO A 340 -14.08 -16.83 1.96
CA PRO A 340 -12.89 -17.57 1.56
C PRO A 340 -11.65 -17.07 2.31
N SER A 341 -10.76 -18.00 2.61
CA SER A 341 -9.50 -17.73 3.31
C SER A 341 -8.31 -17.67 2.35
N ALA A 342 -7.12 -17.34 2.86
CA ALA A 342 -5.89 -17.52 2.08
C ALA A 342 -5.65 -18.98 1.65
N PHE A 343 -6.23 -19.96 2.35
CA PHE A 343 -6.08 -21.36 1.96
C PHE A 343 -6.90 -21.69 0.73
N ASP A 344 -8.10 -21.10 0.56
CA ASP A 344 -8.87 -21.22 -0.68
C ASP A 344 -8.10 -20.67 -1.88
N ILE A 345 -7.48 -19.50 -1.73
CA ILE A 345 -6.64 -18.87 -2.75
C ILE A 345 -5.39 -19.73 -3.04
N THR A 346 -4.78 -20.30 -1.99
CA THR A 346 -3.59 -21.16 -2.10
C THR A 346 -3.90 -22.47 -2.83
N ALA A 347 -5.01 -23.12 -2.49
CA ALA A 347 -5.49 -24.28 -3.23
C ALA A 347 -5.76 -23.92 -4.71
N TYR A 348 -6.46 -22.81 -4.94
CA TYR A 348 -6.88 -22.39 -6.27
C TYR A 348 -5.72 -22.18 -7.23
N HIS A 349 -4.61 -21.53 -6.85
CA HIS A 349 -3.57 -21.20 -7.84
C HIS A 349 -2.84 -22.43 -8.41
N LEU A 350 -2.71 -23.51 -7.64
CA LEU A 350 -2.09 -24.75 -8.15
C LEU A 350 -3.07 -25.57 -8.99
N LEU A 351 -4.37 -25.53 -8.69
CA LEU A 351 -5.39 -26.10 -9.58
C LEU A 351 -5.53 -25.28 -10.87
N TRP A 352 -5.41 -23.96 -10.76
CA TRP A 352 -5.29 -23.07 -11.91
C TRP A 352 -4.06 -23.44 -12.73
N PHE A 353 -2.88 -23.62 -12.10
CA PHE A 353 -1.68 -24.09 -12.78
C PHE A 353 -1.94 -25.39 -13.54
N ILE A 354 -2.63 -26.36 -12.94
CA ILE A 354 -2.98 -27.60 -13.62
C ILE A 354 -3.79 -27.31 -14.88
N LYS A 355 -4.86 -26.54 -14.72
CA LYS A 355 -5.78 -26.18 -15.81
C LYS A 355 -5.08 -25.49 -16.98
N VAL A 356 -4.17 -24.55 -16.73
CA VAL A 356 -3.47 -23.82 -17.82
C VAL A 356 -2.32 -24.60 -18.46
N ASN A 357 -1.79 -25.64 -17.81
CA ASN A 357 -0.58 -26.33 -18.27
C ASN A 357 -0.81 -27.78 -18.73
N PHE A 358 -1.97 -28.39 -18.43
CA PHE A 358 -2.24 -29.81 -18.73
C PHE A 358 -3.64 -30.05 -19.29
N GLU A 359 -4.24 -29.09 -20.00
CA GLU A 359 -5.68 -29.12 -20.35
C GLU A 359 -6.14 -30.43 -21.03
N ASN A 360 -5.32 -31.00 -21.92
CA ASN A 360 -5.66 -32.25 -22.62
C ASN A 360 -5.54 -33.47 -21.70
N GLU A 361 -4.57 -33.46 -20.79
CA GLU A 361 -4.22 -34.56 -19.90
C GLU A 361 -4.98 -34.52 -18.56
N THR A 362 -5.65 -33.40 -18.27
CA THR A 362 -6.26 -33.11 -16.97
C THR A 362 -7.27 -34.19 -16.56
N LYS A 363 -8.10 -34.67 -17.49
CA LYS A 363 -9.13 -35.68 -17.19
C LYS A 363 -8.53 -37.04 -16.84
N ASP A 364 -7.48 -37.43 -17.54
CA ASP A 364 -6.86 -38.75 -17.37
C ASP A 364 -5.97 -38.78 -16.13
N PHE A 365 -5.24 -37.70 -15.86
CA PHE A 365 -4.34 -37.64 -14.71
C PHE A 365 -5.02 -37.20 -13.42
N PHE A 366 -6.07 -36.39 -13.46
CA PHE A 366 -6.64 -35.76 -12.27
C PHE A 366 -8.17 -35.89 -12.22
N PRO A 367 -8.70 -37.11 -11.99
CA PRO A 367 -10.14 -37.35 -11.97
C PRO A 367 -10.88 -36.50 -10.93
N GLU A 368 -10.23 -36.19 -9.80
CA GLU A 368 -10.75 -35.31 -8.74
C GLU A 368 -11.20 -33.92 -9.27
N LEU A 369 -10.54 -33.39 -10.30
CA LEU A 369 -10.88 -32.10 -10.89
C LEU A 369 -12.23 -32.10 -11.63
N SER A 370 -12.79 -33.27 -11.91
CA SER A 370 -14.12 -33.42 -12.50
C SER A 370 -15.22 -33.58 -11.46
N GLN A 371 -14.89 -33.66 -10.16
CA GLN A 371 -15.88 -33.79 -9.10
C GLN A 371 -16.72 -32.51 -9.01
N PRO A 372 -18.07 -32.58 -9.07
CA PRO A 372 -18.93 -31.40 -9.12
C PRO A 372 -18.70 -30.39 -7.99
N ARG A 373 -18.37 -30.88 -6.79
CA ARG A 373 -18.07 -30.04 -5.61
C ARG A 373 -16.79 -29.23 -5.77
N LEU A 374 -15.72 -29.84 -6.28
CA LEU A 374 -14.46 -29.15 -6.52
C LEU A 374 -14.58 -28.19 -7.71
N VAL A 375 -15.28 -28.58 -8.78
CA VAL A 375 -15.58 -27.69 -9.92
C VAL A 375 -16.36 -26.45 -9.45
N SER A 376 -17.41 -26.66 -8.66
CA SER A 376 -18.24 -25.57 -8.14
C SER A 376 -17.45 -24.63 -7.22
N TRP A 377 -16.64 -25.19 -6.32
CA TRP A 377 -15.74 -24.40 -5.47
C TRP A 377 -14.72 -23.62 -6.31
N PHE A 378 -14.07 -24.26 -7.29
CA PHE A 378 -13.06 -23.61 -8.14
C PHE A 378 -13.66 -22.43 -8.91
N GLN A 379 -14.83 -22.62 -9.51
CA GLN A 379 -15.56 -21.54 -10.20
C GLN A 379 -15.91 -20.40 -9.25
N ARG A 380 -16.33 -20.72 -8.02
CA ARG A 380 -16.63 -19.73 -6.98
C ARG A 380 -15.40 -18.90 -6.63
N ILE A 381 -14.26 -19.53 -6.38
CA ILE A 381 -13.01 -18.82 -6.09
C ILE A 381 -12.56 -17.97 -7.29
N ALA A 382 -12.72 -18.47 -8.52
CA ALA A 382 -12.40 -17.68 -9.71
C ALA A 382 -13.18 -16.35 -9.81
N THR A 383 -14.40 -16.27 -9.25
CA THR A 383 -15.20 -15.02 -9.26
C THR A 383 -14.62 -13.89 -8.41
N LEU A 384 -13.67 -14.18 -7.51
CA LEU A 384 -12.97 -13.14 -6.73
C LEU A 384 -12.23 -12.15 -7.64
N GLY A 385 -11.84 -12.59 -8.83
CA GLY A 385 -11.09 -11.77 -9.78
C GLY A 385 -9.75 -11.31 -9.22
N HIS A 386 -9.21 -10.23 -9.78
CA HIS A 386 -7.86 -9.73 -9.45
C HIS A 386 -7.87 -8.32 -8.84
N GLY A 387 -9.03 -7.80 -8.43
CA GLY A 387 -9.18 -6.42 -7.98
C GLY A 387 -9.14 -5.44 -9.16
N THR A 388 -8.56 -4.27 -8.96
CA THR A 388 -8.41 -3.25 -10.02
C THR A 388 -6.94 -2.91 -10.18
N SER A 389 -6.34 -3.29 -11.30
CA SER A 389 -4.93 -3.03 -11.60
C SER A 389 -4.75 -1.89 -12.58
N ILE A 390 -3.67 -1.11 -12.41
CA ILE A 390 -3.18 -0.13 -13.38
C ILE A 390 -1.75 -0.53 -13.76
N ASP A 391 -1.47 -0.67 -15.04
CA ASP A 391 -0.12 -1.02 -15.50
C ASP A 391 0.83 0.17 -15.35
N ILE A 392 2.04 -0.10 -14.83
CA ILE A 392 3.16 0.83 -14.78
C ILE A 392 4.45 0.12 -15.18
N THR A 393 5.45 0.90 -15.55
CA THR A 393 6.78 0.40 -15.90
C THR A 393 7.61 0.08 -14.66
N ALA A 394 8.60 -0.82 -14.82
CA ALA A 394 9.56 -1.12 -13.76
C ALA A 394 10.42 0.10 -13.37
N GLU A 395 10.62 1.05 -14.30
CA GLU A 395 11.33 2.30 -14.04
C GLU A 395 10.52 3.26 -13.16
N GLU A 396 9.21 3.38 -13.41
CA GLU A 396 8.30 4.16 -12.57
C GLU A 396 8.27 3.60 -11.15
N ALA A 397 8.07 2.29 -10.99
CA ALA A 397 8.10 1.63 -9.68
C ALA A 397 9.45 1.82 -8.95
N PHE A 398 10.57 1.79 -9.69
CA PHE A 398 11.89 2.07 -9.14
C PHE A 398 12.02 3.51 -8.63
N LYS A 399 11.52 4.49 -9.40
CA LYS A 399 11.51 5.90 -8.98
C LYS A 399 10.72 6.09 -7.70
N ILE A 400 9.58 5.40 -7.55
CA ILE A 400 8.76 5.42 -6.33
C ILE A 400 9.57 4.95 -5.13
N ALA A 401 10.23 3.79 -5.22
CA ALA A 401 11.02 3.23 -4.13
C ALA A 401 12.14 4.17 -3.69
N LYS A 402 12.84 4.78 -4.65
CA LYS A 402 13.96 5.69 -4.37
C LYS A 402 13.53 7.00 -3.68
N GLN A 403 12.27 7.37 -3.83
CA GLN A 403 11.75 8.68 -3.48
C GLN A 403 11.19 8.76 -2.05
N VAL A 404 10.91 7.61 -1.43
CA VAL A 404 10.35 7.51 -0.09
C VAL A 404 11.36 6.87 0.87
N GLU A 405 11.22 7.15 2.16
CA GLU A 405 11.89 6.35 3.19
C GLU A 405 11.06 5.09 3.49
N PRO A 406 11.72 3.95 3.80
CA PRO A 406 11.01 2.73 4.13
C PRO A 406 10.42 2.82 5.54
N SER A 407 9.36 2.06 5.80
CA SER A 407 8.70 2.03 7.11
C SER A 407 9.68 1.54 8.18
N GLU A 408 9.84 2.29 9.27
CA GLU A 408 10.63 1.84 10.41
C GLU A 408 9.86 0.77 11.21
N PRO A 409 10.34 -0.49 11.28
CA PRO A 409 9.66 -1.51 12.05
C PRO A 409 9.68 -1.17 13.55
N ASN A 410 8.51 -1.12 14.17
CA ASN A 410 8.35 -0.85 15.61
C ASN A 410 8.40 -2.11 16.49
N TYR A 411 8.62 -3.28 15.89
CA TYR A 411 8.56 -4.60 16.54
C TYR A 411 9.93 -5.29 16.68
N ILE A 412 10.97 -4.57 17.09
CA ILE A 412 12.28 -5.19 17.32
C ILE A 412 12.17 -6.18 18.49
N ASP A 413 11.93 -7.45 18.20
CA ASP A 413 11.95 -8.50 19.22
C ASP A 413 13.38 -9.03 19.40
N ASN A 414 14.15 -8.29 20.21
CA ASN A 414 15.48 -8.68 20.67
C ASN A 414 15.47 -10.02 21.46
N LYS A 415 14.32 -10.56 21.87
CA LYS A 415 14.25 -11.79 22.68
C LYS A 415 14.12 -13.06 21.85
N ARG A 416 13.55 -13.00 20.64
CA ARG A 416 13.28 -14.19 19.80
C ARG A 416 14.33 -14.48 18.73
N ASN A 417 15.15 -13.49 18.40
CA ASN A 417 16.32 -13.62 17.53
C ASN A 417 17.62 -13.49 18.34
N SER A 418 17.75 -14.27 19.42
CA SER A 418 18.75 -14.06 20.47
C SER A 418 20.22 -13.97 20.01
N LYS A 419 20.55 -14.40 18.78
CA LYS A 419 21.89 -14.28 18.19
C LYS A 419 22.10 -13.07 17.27
N TRP A 420 21.03 -12.39 16.86
CA TRP A 420 21.09 -11.29 15.90
C TRP A 420 20.78 -9.94 16.57
N HIS A 421 21.52 -8.91 16.20
CA HIS A 421 21.41 -7.57 16.76
C HIS A 421 21.20 -6.54 15.64
N LYS A 422 20.24 -5.63 15.85
CA LYS A 422 19.97 -4.53 14.90
C LYS A 422 21.29 -3.83 14.53
N GLY A 423 21.52 -3.62 13.24
CA GLY A 423 22.76 -3.04 12.71
C GLY A 423 23.77 -4.06 12.19
N GLN A 424 23.61 -5.36 12.46
CA GLN A 424 24.51 -6.39 11.92
C GLN A 424 24.34 -6.56 10.40
N CYS A 425 25.44 -6.80 9.69
CA CYS A 425 25.41 -7.18 8.28
C CYS A 425 25.06 -8.67 8.15
N LEU A 426 23.87 -8.95 7.65
CA LEU A 426 23.37 -10.32 7.46
C LEU A 426 23.06 -10.57 5.98
N GLN A 427 22.94 -11.84 5.65
CA GLN A 427 22.37 -12.29 4.39
C GLN A 427 21.22 -13.26 4.62
N VAL A 428 20.20 -13.13 3.76
CA VAL A 428 18.99 -13.96 3.75
C VAL A 428 18.86 -14.62 2.38
N LEU A 429 18.57 -15.92 2.36
CA LEU A 429 18.35 -16.67 1.13
C LEU A 429 17.25 -17.72 1.35
N PRO A 430 16.46 -18.05 0.31
CA PRO A 430 15.55 -19.19 0.40
C PRO A 430 16.31 -20.49 0.73
N ASN A 431 15.68 -21.37 1.50
CA ASN A 431 16.27 -22.65 1.88
C ASN A 431 15.97 -23.79 0.88
N ASP A 432 15.16 -23.52 -0.14
CA ASP A 432 14.74 -24.43 -1.20
C ASP A 432 15.24 -23.99 -2.60
N MET A 433 14.44 -23.26 -3.40
CA MET A 433 14.77 -22.87 -4.79
C MET A 433 15.19 -21.39 -4.93
N GLY A 434 16.03 -21.06 -5.91
CA GLY A 434 16.46 -19.69 -6.17
C GLY A 434 17.27 -19.12 -5.01
N ARG A 435 18.23 -19.91 -4.51
CA ARG A 435 19.06 -19.65 -3.32
C ARG A 435 20.11 -18.55 -3.56
N GLU A 436 19.67 -17.38 -4.02
CA GLU A 436 20.51 -16.20 -4.18
C GLU A 436 20.50 -15.40 -2.86
N PRO A 437 21.66 -15.10 -2.25
CA PRO A 437 21.72 -14.34 -1.01
C PRO A 437 21.41 -12.87 -1.22
N VAL A 438 20.46 -12.35 -0.46
CA VAL A 438 20.22 -10.92 -0.30
C VAL A 438 20.95 -10.43 0.94
N GLN A 439 21.88 -9.50 0.74
CA GLN A 439 22.69 -8.92 1.80
C GLN A 439 22.14 -7.56 2.24
N GLY A 440 22.23 -7.26 3.53
CA GLY A 440 21.85 -5.97 4.08
C GLY A 440 22.03 -5.88 5.60
N THR A 441 21.72 -4.71 6.14
CA THR A 441 21.77 -4.43 7.57
C THR A 441 20.50 -4.94 8.23
N PHE A 442 20.62 -5.80 9.23
CA PHE A 442 19.48 -6.31 9.98
C PHE A 442 18.77 -5.20 10.76
N ILE A 443 17.46 -5.01 10.51
CA ILE A 443 16.66 -3.95 11.13
C ILE A 443 15.72 -4.49 12.19
N ALA A 444 14.97 -5.55 11.87
CA ALA A 444 13.97 -6.13 12.76
C ALA A 444 13.60 -7.55 12.34
N ALA A 445 12.97 -8.29 13.25
CA ALA A 445 12.31 -9.55 12.97
C ALA A 445 11.32 -9.90 14.09
N ASP A 446 10.27 -10.65 13.73
CA ASP A 446 9.26 -11.20 14.66
C ASP A 446 9.11 -12.73 14.46
N ASP A 447 7.94 -13.31 14.75
CA ASP A 447 7.69 -14.75 14.49
C ASP A 447 7.56 -15.10 13.01
N TYR A 448 7.26 -14.12 12.16
CA TYR A 448 6.83 -14.30 10.79
C TYR A 448 7.80 -13.72 9.78
N GLU A 449 8.49 -12.64 10.11
CA GLU A 449 9.22 -11.78 9.19
C GLU A 449 10.63 -11.45 9.70
N ILE A 450 11.54 -11.24 8.74
CA ILE A 450 12.85 -10.62 8.94
C ILE A 450 13.02 -9.49 7.92
N VAL A 451 13.61 -8.38 8.37
CA VAL A 451 13.83 -7.16 7.59
C VAL A 451 15.32 -6.86 7.49
N LEU A 452 15.83 -6.80 6.25
CA LEU A 452 17.16 -6.26 5.95
C LEU A 452 17.02 -4.91 5.27
N ARG A 453 17.83 -3.93 5.68
CA ARG A 453 17.95 -2.65 4.99
C ARG A 453 19.14 -2.66 4.05
N ARG A 454 18.91 -2.17 2.84
CA ARG A 454 19.92 -1.92 1.83
C ARG A 454 19.96 -0.42 1.58
N SER A 455 21.15 0.17 1.66
CA SER A 455 21.34 1.61 1.53
C SER A 455 22.51 1.92 0.60
N ASN A 456 22.27 2.70 -0.45
CA ASN A 456 23.33 3.35 -1.25
C ASN A 456 22.77 4.55 -2.03
N GLU A 457 23.64 5.41 -2.57
CA GLU A 457 23.26 6.62 -3.32
C GLU A 457 22.34 6.35 -4.52
N SER A 458 22.43 5.15 -5.10
CA SER A 458 21.67 4.79 -6.30
C SER A 458 20.22 4.40 -5.99
N ILE A 459 19.96 3.76 -4.84
CA ILE A 459 18.63 3.25 -4.45
C ILE A 459 17.97 3.98 -3.27
N GLY A 460 18.70 4.82 -2.53
CA GLY A 460 18.21 5.34 -1.24
C GLY A 460 18.24 4.25 -0.16
N ASN A 461 17.31 4.31 0.79
CA ASN A 461 17.10 3.27 1.80
C ASN A 461 15.96 2.34 1.36
N ILE A 462 16.23 1.05 1.25
CA ILE A 462 15.24 0.03 0.90
C ILE A 462 15.19 -1.02 2.01
N ASN A 463 14.02 -1.27 2.58
CA ASN A 463 13.80 -2.44 3.42
C ASN A 463 13.37 -3.61 2.53
N VAL A 464 14.03 -4.76 2.67
CA VAL A 464 13.63 -6.01 2.04
C VAL A 464 13.16 -6.96 3.13
N HIS A 465 11.93 -7.41 3.00
CA HIS A 465 11.22 -8.21 3.97
C HIS A 465 11.09 -9.65 3.47
N PHE A 466 11.41 -10.61 4.32
CA PHE A 466 11.32 -12.04 4.03
C PHE A 466 10.56 -12.76 5.13
N PRO A 467 9.77 -13.80 4.81
CA PRO A 467 9.25 -14.64 5.87
C PRO A 467 10.40 -15.39 6.55
N ARG A 468 10.29 -15.66 7.85
CA ARG A 468 11.28 -16.50 8.56
C ARG A 468 11.19 -17.96 8.12
N ALA A 469 9.97 -18.46 7.95
CA ALA A 469 9.76 -19.81 7.42
C ALA A 469 10.20 -19.87 5.95
N GLY A 470 11.11 -20.80 5.64
CA GLY A 470 11.62 -21.01 4.28
C GLY A 470 12.89 -20.25 3.91
N PHE A 471 13.49 -19.54 4.87
CA PHE A 471 14.65 -18.71 4.62
C PHE A 471 15.75 -18.97 5.65
N ASP A 472 16.99 -19.07 5.16
CA ASP A 472 18.19 -19.16 5.98
C ASP A 472 18.71 -17.75 6.26
N ILE A 473 19.18 -17.51 7.48
CA ILE A 473 19.79 -16.24 7.91
C ILE A 473 21.21 -16.54 8.38
N THR A 474 22.19 -15.84 7.80
CA THR A 474 23.60 -15.99 8.16
C THR A 474 24.30 -14.64 8.27
N GLU A 475 25.34 -14.57 9.09
CA GLU A 475 26.20 -13.39 9.20
C GLU A 475 27.14 -13.31 7.99
N ILE A 476 27.35 -12.10 7.48
CA ILE A 476 28.37 -11.84 6.47
C ILE A 476 29.69 -11.66 7.23
N LYS A 477 30.62 -12.60 7.04
CA LYS A 477 31.96 -12.56 7.64
C LYS A 477 32.88 -11.59 6.93
#